data_AF-A0A1G9HQS8-F1
#
_entry.id   AF-A0A1G9HQS8-F1
#
_cell.length_a   1.000
_cell.length_b   1.000
_cell.length_c   1.000
_cell.angle_alpha   90.00
_cell.angle_beta   90.00
_cell.angle_gamma   90.00
#
_symmetry.space_group_name_H-M   'P 1'
#
loop_
_entity.id
_entity.type
_entity.pdbx_description
1 polymer ?
#
loop_
_entity_poly.entity_id
_entity_poly.type
_entity_poly.pdbx_seq_one_letter_code
_entity_poly.pdbx_strand_id
1 'polypeptide(L)'
;MIVHNISSSSKAALYFLFSVVLTGIFINQKFWLYSSVNAMIISGSIAGTKWLIQIIAALVFLKDKKWDFIHRIGFVCFMGSVVLFVYYVFNFLPFPFGGFSQFVLAIALAVLVMIFGYYQAVKKTGLSAKWFWAWMLCLAIAIFLQVTVVF
;
A
#
# COMPACT_ATOMS: atom_id res chain seq x y z
N MET A 1 9.16 -32.47 12.81
CA MET A 1 8.20 -31.41 12.48
C MET A 1 8.84 -30.57 11.37
N ILE A 2 8.54 -30.87 10.10
CA ILE A 2 9.09 -30.13 8.96
C ILE A 2 8.31 -28.82 8.89
N VAL A 3 8.86 -27.77 9.48
CA VAL A 3 8.37 -26.41 9.21
C VAL A 3 8.75 -26.14 7.75
N HIS A 4 7.79 -26.25 6.84
CA HIS A 4 7.97 -25.81 5.46
C HIS A 4 8.35 -24.33 5.50
N ASN A 5 9.63 -24.04 5.30
CA ASN A 5 10.16 -22.70 5.33
C ASN A 5 9.69 -22.01 4.05
N ILE A 6 8.57 -21.27 4.14
CA ILE A 6 7.98 -20.56 3.00
C ILE A 6 9.03 -19.59 2.44
N SER A 7 9.30 -19.68 1.14
CA SER A 7 10.27 -18.83 0.46
C SER A 7 9.87 -17.34 0.51
N SER A 8 10.84 -16.44 0.41
CA SER A 8 10.59 -14.99 0.39
C SER A 8 9.61 -14.59 -0.73
N SER A 9 9.66 -15.27 -1.88
CA SER A 9 8.74 -15.04 -3.00
C SER A 9 7.30 -15.44 -2.67
N SER A 10 7.08 -16.60 -2.05
CA SER A 10 5.75 -17.04 -1.62
C SER A 10 5.16 -16.11 -0.54
N LYS A 11 5.97 -15.69 0.44
CA LYS A 11 5.52 -14.70 1.44
C LYS A 11 5.16 -13.36 0.80
N ALA A 12 5.96 -12.91 -0.17
CA ALA A 12 5.67 -11.67 -0.88
C ALA A 12 4.35 -11.75 -1.64
N ALA A 13 4.11 -12.85 -2.37
CA ALA A 13 2.87 -13.08 -3.10
C ALA A 13 1.65 -13.04 -2.17
N LEU A 14 1.73 -13.70 -1.00
CA LEU A 14 0.66 -13.66 0.00
C LEU A 14 0.40 -12.25 0.50
N TYR A 15 1.45 -11.48 0.83
CA TYR A 15 1.26 -10.10 1.29
C TYR A 15 0.63 -9.22 0.22
N PHE A 16 1.07 -9.31 -1.03
CA PHE A 16 0.44 -8.54 -2.11
C PHE A 16 -1.00 -8.98 -2.38
N LEU A 17 -1.29 -10.28 -2.37
CA LEU A 17 -2.63 -10.80 -2.52
C LEU A 17 -3.56 -10.26 -1.43
N PHE A 18 -3.16 -10.37 -0.16
CA PHE A 18 -3.95 -9.81 0.94
C PHE A 18 -4.06 -8.29 0.87
N SER A 19 -3.03 -7.58 0.42
CA SER A 19 -3.08 -6.12 0.20
C SER A 19 -4.15 -5.75 -0.83
N VAL A 20 -4.19 -6.45 -1.96
CA VAL A 20 -5.17 -6.22 -3.03
C VAL A 20 -6.57 -6.50 -2.52
N VAL A 21 -6.78 -7.64 -1.86
CA VAL A 21 -8.10 -8.02 -1.31
C VAL A 21 -8.58 -7.00 -0.29
N LEU A 22 -7.75 -6.65 0.70
CA LEU A 22 -8.13 -5.70 1.75
C LEU A 22 -8.38 -4.30 1.22
N THR A 23 -7.53 -3.83 0.30
CA THR A 23 -7.71 -2.53 -0.37
C THR A 23 -9.00 -2.53 -1.19
N GLY A 24 -9.29 -3.59 -1.94
CA GLY A 24 -10.53 -3.74 -2.71
C GLY A 24 -11.77 -3.74 -1.82
N ILE A 25 -11.74 -4.47 -0.70
CA ILE A 25 -12.81 -4.46 0.31
C ILE A 25 -13.02 -3.05 0.85
N PHE A 26 -11.95 -2.35 1.22
CA PHE A 26 -12.03 -1.00 1.76
C PHE A 26 -12.65 -0.03 0.74
N ILE A 27 -12.18 -0.04 -0.52
CA ILE A 27 -12.74 0.77 -1.61
C ILE A 27 -14.24 0.48 -1.77
N ASN A 28 -14.63 -0.80 -1.82
CA ASN A 28 -16.03 -1.20 -1.96
C ASN A 28 -16.90 -0.72 -0.80
N GLN A 29 -16.41 -0.82 0.44
CA GLN A 29 -17.14 -0.32 1.62
C GLN A 29 -17.24 1.22 1.66
N LYS A 30 -16.44 1.92 0.85
CA LYS A 30 -16.46 3.37 0.69
C LYS A 30 -17.02 3.81 -0.66
N PHE A 31 -17.82 2.96 -1.33
CA PHE A 31 -18.41 3.26 -2.65
C PHE A 31 -19.10 4.63 -2.73
N TRP A 32 -19.73 5.08 -1.63
CA TRP A 32 -20.42 6.37 -1.54
C TRP A 32 -19.50 7.61 -1.65
N LEU A 33 -18.18 7.43 -1.51
CA LEU A 33 -17.17 8.46 -1.75
C LEU A 33 -16.73 8.56 -3.22
N TYR A 34 -17.16 7.62 -4.06
CA TYR A 34 -16.79 7.57 -5.46
C TYR A 34 -17.97 7.98 -6.33
N SER A 35 -17.71 8.76 -7.38
CA SER A 35 -18.72 9.20 -8.35
C SER A 35 -19.29 8.06 -9.20
N SER A 36 -18.54 6.95 -9.34
CA SER A 36 -18.93 5.79 -10.14
C SER A 36 -18.08 4.55 -9.81
N VAL A 37 -18.54 3.37 -10.26
CA VAL A 37 -17.76 2.12 -10.22
C VAL A 37 -16.45 2.26 -11.02
N ASN A 38 -16.45 3.03 -12.12
CA ASN A 38 -15.23 3.30 -12.88
C ASN A 38 -14.19 4.05 -12.04
N ALA A 39 -14.60 5.04 -11.24
CA ALA A 39 -13.71 5.75 -10.33
C ALA A 39 -13.11 4.82 -9.27
N MET A 40 -13.90 3.87 -8.75
CA MET A 40 -13.40 2.83 -7.82
C MET A 40 -12.35 1.93 -8.46
N ILE A 41 -12.60 1.47 -9.70
CA ILE A 41 -11.66 0.66 -10.48
C ILE A 41 -10.37 1.44 -10.75
N ILE A 42 -10.47 2.72 -11.14
CA ILE A 42 -9.31 3.60 -11.34
C ILE A 42 -8.53 3.75 -10.03
N SER A 43 -9.21 3.96 -8.90
CA SER A 43 -8.56 4.07 -7.58
C SER A 43 -7.76 2.82 -7.22
N GLY A 44 -8.35 1.64 -7.39
CA GLY A 44 -7.67 0.37 -7.20
C GLY A 44 -6.53 0.17 -8.19
N SER A 45 -6.70 0.58 -9.45
CA SER A 45 -5.68 0.47 -10.50
C SER A 45 -4.48 1.36 -10.23
N ILE A 46 -4.67 2.60 -9.72
CA ILE A 46 -3.57 3.49 -9.32
C ILE A 46 -2.76 2.84 -8.19
N ALA A 47 -3.43 2.32 -7.17
CA ALA A 47 -2.77 1.64 -6.05
C ALA A 47 -1.98 0.41 -6.51
N GLY A 48 -2.61 -0.46 -7.31
CA GLY A 48 -1.99 -1.68 -7.85
C GLY A 48 -0.84 -1.39 -8.81
N THR A 49 -0.99 -0.43 -9.72
CA THR A 49 0.06 -0.03 -10.67
C THR A 49 1.32 0.46 -9.95
N LYS A 50 1.14 1.28 -8.90
CA LYS A 50 2.27 1.73 -8.07
C LYS A 50 3.03 0.55 -7.47
N TRP A 51 2.33 -0.47 -6.97
CA TRP A 51 2.97 -1.70 -6.46
C TRP A 51 3.66 -2.48 -7.57
N LEU A 52 3.02 -2.65 -8.72
CA LEU A 52 3.56 -3.39 -9.86
C LEU A 52 4.86 -2.76 -10.39
N ILE A 53 4.91 -1.43 -10.53
CA ILE A 53 6.12 -0.71 -10.94
C ILE A 53 7.30 -1.03 -10.01
N GLN A 54 7.04 -1.11 -8.70
CA GLN A 54 8.08 -1.38 -7.70
C GLN A 54 8.57 -2.83 -7.76
N ILE A 55 7.65 -3.77 -7.98
CA ILE A 55 7.98 -5.18 -8.17
C ILE A 55 8.82 -5.34 -9.44
N ILE A 56 8.40 -4.77 -10.57
CA ILE A 56 9.14 -4.84 -11.84
C ILE A 56 10.53 -4.20 -11.68
N ALA A 57 10.61 -3.00 -11.11
CA ALA A 57 11.90 -2.35 -10.86
C ALA A 57 12.82 -3.23 -10.00
N ALA A 58 12.30 -3.84 -8.93
CA ALA A 58 13.07 -4.74 -8.09
C ALA A 58 13.56 -5.98 -8.86
N LEU A 59 12.70 -6.61 -9.66
CA LEU A 59 13.06 -7.78 -10.47
C LEU A 59 14.15 -7.46 -11.51
N VAL A 60 14.11 -6.26 -12.10
CA VAL A 60 15.07 -5.83 -13.13
C VAL A 60 16.41 -5.38 -12.53
N PHE A 61 16.38 -4.59 -11.46
CA PHE A 61 17.59 -3.91 -10.95
C PHE A 61 18.24 -4.59 -9.74
N LEU A 62 17.49 -5.35 -8.94
CA LEU A 62 17.97 -5.89 -7.65
C LEU A 62 18.35 -7.37 -7.75
N LYS A 63 19.42 -7.70 -8.47
CA LYS A 63 19.99 -9.06 -8.66
C LYS A 63 19.61 -10.09 -7.58
N ASP A 64 20.41 -10.23 -6.51
CA ASP A 64 20.18 -11.24 -5.46
C ASP A 64 19.24 -10.72 -4.36
N LYS A 65 19.09 -9.40 -4.28
CA LYS A 65 18.29 -8.71 -3.25
C LYS A 65 16.79 -8.59 -3.60
N LYS A 66 16.37 -8.96 -4.82
CA LYS A 66 15.01 -8.75 -5.34
C LYS A 66 13.96 -9.32 -4.43
N TRP A 67 14.06 -10.60 -4.07
CA TRP A 67 13.01 -11.28 -3.33
C TRP A 67 12.92 -10.82 -1.88
N ASP A 68 14.05 -10.49 -1.25
CA ASP A 68 14.07 -9.91 0.08
C ASP A 68 13.45 -8.51 0.09
N PHE A 69 13.75 -7.69 -0.92
CA PHE A 69 13.11 -6.39 -1.06
C PHE A 69 11.61 -6.52 -1.32
N ILE A 70 11.21 -7.31 -2.33
CA ILE A 70 9.82 -7.54 -2.73
C ILE A 70 8.99 -8.08 -1.56
N HIS A 71 9.54 -9.00 -0.77
CA HIS A 71 8.91 -9.50 0.46
C HIS A 71 8.64 -8.38 1.47
N ARG A 72 9.64 -7.53 1.74
CA ARG A 72 9.52 -6.44 2.71
C ARG A 72 8.52 -5.39 2.23
N ILE A 73 8.55 -4.99 0.96
CA ILE A 73 7.60 -4.01 0.44
C ILE A 73 6.18 -4.59 0.32
N GLY A 74 6.05 -5.89 0.06
CA GLY A 74 4.77 -6.60 0.14
C GLY A 74 4.18 -6.50 1.55
N PHE A 75 4.99 -6.76 2.58
CA PHE A 75 4.56 -6.59 3.98
C PHE A 75 4.13 -5.14 4.28
N VAL A 76 4.86 -4.15 3.78
CA VAL A 76 4.50 -2.74 3.93
C VAL A 76 3.15 -2.42 3.29
N CYS A 77 2.88 -2.95 2.09
CA CYS A 77 1.60 -2.77 1.41
C CYS A 77 0.45 -3.45 2.18
N PHE A 78 0.72 -4.62 2.76
CA PHE A 78 -0.24 -5.35 3.57
C PHE A 78 -0.58 -4.55 4.83
N MET A 79 0.43 -4.07 5.55
CA MET A 79 0.22 -3.23 6.73
C MET A 79 -0.52 -1.94 6.40
N GLY A 80 -0.17 -1.27 5.29
CA GLY A 80 -0.92 -0.11 4.82
C GLY A 80 -2.40 -0.43 4.57
N SER A 81 -2.68 -1.56 3.92
CA SER A 81 -4.05 -2.02 3.65
C SER A 81 -4.82 -2.34 4.93
N VAL A 82 -4.18 -2.94 5.94
CA VAL A 82 -4.78 -3.17 7.26
C VAL A 82 -5.08 -1.85 7.97
N VAL A 83 -4.15 -0.89 7.92
CA VAL A 83 -4.30 0.41 8.59
C VAL A 83 -5.45 1.23 8.03
N LEU A 84 -5.85 1.05 6.76
CA LEU A 84 -7.06 1.70 6.22
C LEU A 84 -8.31 1.40 7.07
N PHE A 85 -8.40 0.20 7.66
CA PHE A 85 -9.54 -0.19 8.49
C PHE A 85 -9.56 0.50 9.87
N VAL A 86 -8.51 1.25 10.23
CA VAL A 86 -8.55 2.17 11.39
C VAL A 86 -9.66 3.21 11.22
N TYR A 87 -10.10 3.47 9.98
CA TYR A 87 -11.36 4.18 9.73
C TYR A 87 -12.48 3.70 10.66
N TYR A 88 -12.71 2.40 10.79
CA TYR A 88 -13.80 1.88 11.63
C TYR A 88 -13.53 2.03 13.12
N VAL A 89 -12.26 2.06 13.53
CA VAL A 89 -11.86 2.30 14.92
C VAL A 89 -12.20 3.74 15.33
N PHE A 90 -12.06 4.71 14.41
CA PHE A 90 -12.39 6.11 14.69
C PHE A 90 -13.87 6.32 15.07
N ASN A 91 -14.79 5.45 14.65
CA ASN A 91 -16.20 5.53 15.07
C ASN A 91 -16.40 5.30 16.58
N PHE A 92 -15.45 4.66 17.26
CA PHE A 92 -15.52 4.37 18.69
C PHE A 92 -14.76 5.39 19.54
N LEU A 93 -14.10 6.38 18.92
CA LEU A 93 -13.37 7.41 19.63
C LEU A 93 -14.25 8.66 19.80
N PRO A 94 -14.15 9.38 20.93
CA PRO A 94 -14.94 10.58 21.20
C PRO A 94 -14.39 11.81 20.45
N PHE A 95 -14.06 11.67 19.17
CA PHE A 95 -13.57 12.77 18.34
C PHE A 95 -14.65 13.24 17.34
N PRO A 96 -14.72 14.54 17.00
CA PRO A 96 -15.72 15.08 16.10
C PRO A 96 -15.38 14.84 14.62
N PHE A 97 -14.89 13.65 14.27
CA PHE A 97 -14.55 13.27 12.90
C PHE A 97 -15.60 12.32 12.33
N GLY A 98 -16.08 12.58 11.12
CA GLY A 98 -17.09 11.76 10.46
C GLY A 98 -17.03 11.87 8.94
N GLY A 99 -17.51 10.84 8.25
CA GLY A 99 -17.61 10.84 6.79
C GLY A 99 -16.24 10.97 6.10
N PHE A 100 -16.06 12.04 5.32
CA PHE A 100 -14.87 12.25 4.48
C PHE A 100 -13.61 12.58 5.28
N SER A 101 -13.70 13.37 6.36
CA SER A 101 -12.51 13.72 7.15
C SER A 101 -11.88 12.49 7.81
N GLN A 102 -12.71 11.58 8.32
CA GLN A 102 -12.31 10.29 8.86
C GLN A 102 -11.64 9.39 7.80
N PHE A 103 -12.14 9.43 6.56
CA PHE A 103 -11.55 8.72 5.42
C PHE A 103 -10.15 9.25 5.10
N VAL A 104 -10.01 10.58 4.99
CA VAL A 104 -8.72 11.23 4.76
C VAL A 104 -7.72 10.90 5.87
N LEU A 105 -8.14 10.92 7.14
CA LEU A 105 -7.28 10.57 8.27
C LEU A 105 -6.80 9.11 8.22
N ALA A 106 -7.68 8.16 7.87
CA ALA A 106 -7.31 6.76 7.72
C ALA A 106 -6.28 6.55 6.59
N ILE A 107 -6.49 7.22 5.45
CA ILE A 107 -5.52 7.20 4.34
C ILE A 107 -4.19 7.84 4.75
N ALA A 108 -4.22 9.00 5.40
CA ALA A 108 -3.01 9.70 5.84
C ALA A 108 -2.20 8.81 6.80
N LEU A 109 -2.85 8.14 7.75
CA LEU A 109 -2.19 7.21 8.66
C LEU A 109 -1.61 6.00 7.91
N ALA A 110 -2.35 5.40 6.97
CA ALA A 110 -1.86 4.30 6.15
C ALA A 110 -0.63 4.72 5.33
N VAL A 111 -0.66 5.91 4.71
CA VAL A 111 0.46 6.48 3.96
C VAL A 111 1.68 6.70 4.87
N LEU A 112 1.50 7.24 6.08
CA LEU A 112 2.61 7.44 7.04
C LEU A 112 3.25 6.11 7.45
N VAL A 113 2.45 5.10 7.77
CA VAL A 113 2.94 3.74 8.08
C VAL A 113 3.71 3.17 6.90
N MET A 114 3.20 3.36 5.67
CA MET A 114 3.86 2.89 4.46
C MET A 114 5.18 3.62 4.18
N ILE A 115 5.25 4.95 4.38
CA ILE A 115 6.48 5.74 4.22
C ILE A 115 7.56 5.20 5.16
N PHE A 116 7.23 5.08 6.46
CA PHE A 116 8.17 4.56 7.45
C PHE A 116 8.58 3.11 7.13
N GLY A 117 7.61 2.25 6.84
CA GLY A 117 7.85 0.85 6.52
C GLY A 117 8.72 0.67 5.28
N TYR A 118 8.50 1.47 4.23
CA TYR A 118 9.27 1.40 3.00
C TYR A 118 10.71 1.89 3.21
N TYR A 119 10.90 2.98 3.97
CA TYR A 119 12.24 3.43 4.35
C TYR A 119 13.02 2.33 5.08
N GLN A 120 12.37 1.65 6.02
CA GLN A 120 12.97 0.52 6.74
C GLN A 120 13.23 -0.68 5.82
N ALA A 121 12.38 -0.94 4.83
CA ALA A 121 12.62 -1.98 3.83
C ALA A 121 13.87 -1.68 2.99
N VAL A 122 14.05 -0.44 2.54
CA VAL A 122 15.24 0.01 1.80
C VAL A 122 16.50 -0.16 2.64
N LYS A 123 16.48 0.31 3.91
CA LYS A 123 17.62 0.17 4.83
C LYS A 123 17.97 -1.28 5.13
N LYS A 124 16.98 -2.11 5.50
CA LYS A 124 17.22 -3.52 5.88
C LYS A 124 17.68 -4.39 4.72
N THR A 125 17.39 -4.01 3.48
CA THR A 125 17.91 -4.70 2.29
C THR A 125 19.29 -4.15 1.85
N GLY A 126 19.78 -3.11 2.50
CA GLY A 126 21.05 -2.45 2.15
C GLY A 126 21.00 -1.85 0.75
N LEU A 127 19.89 -1.20 0.40
CA LEU A 127 19.73 -0.45 -0.84
C LEU A 127 20.05 1.03 -0.61
N SER A 128 20.40 1.74 -1.68
CA SER A 128 20.62 3.18 -1.61
C SER A 128 19.33 3.95 -1.36
N ALA A 129 19.44 5.12 -0.71
CA ALA A 129 18.28 6.00 -0.44
C ALA A 129 17.55 6.45 -1.72
N LYS A 130 18.18 6.35 -2.90
CA LYS A 130 17.55 6.64 -4.20
C LYS A 130 16.29 5.78 -4.43
N TRP A 131 16.28 4.54 -3.95
CA TRP A 131 15.10 3.66 -4.04
C TRP A 131 13.91 4.18 -3.22
N PHE A 132 14.18 4.76 -2.05
CA PHE A 132 13.15 5.39 -1.23
C PHE A 132 12.60 6.64 -1.91
N TRP A 133 13.45 7.51 -2.45
CA TRP A 133 12.99 8.73 -3.13
C TRP A 133 12.27 8.46 -4.45
N ALA A 134 12.70 7.48 -5.23
CA ALA A 134 11.96 7.02 -6.41
C ALA A 134 10.55 6.54 -6.03
N TRP A 135 10.44 5.80 -4.92
CA TRP A 135 9.15 5.40 -4.38
C TRP A 135 8.28 6.58 -3.92
N MET A 136 8.88 7.56 -3.24
CA MET A 136 8.19 8.79 -2.82
C MET A 136 7.63 9.55 -4.03
N LEU A 137 8.36 9.60 -5.15
CA LEU A 137 7.87 10.19 -6.38
C LEU A 137 6.66 9.42 -6.93
N CYS A 138 6.73 8.08 -7.00
CA CYS A 138 5.58 7.26 -7.40
C CYS A 138 4.37 7.46 -6.46
N LEU A 139 4.60 7.63 -5.16
CA LEU A 139 3.56 7.93 -4.18
C LEU A 139 2.94 9.31 -4.43
N ALA A 140 3.74 10.34 -4.67
CA ALA A 140 3.24 11.68 -4.96
C ALA A 140 2.37 11.71 -6.22
N ILE A 141 2.80 11.02 -7.28
CA ILE A 141 2.00 10.87 -8.51
C ILE A 141 0.70 10.13 -8.22
N ALA A 142 0.74 9.03 -7.46
CA ALA A 142 -0.45 8.28 -7.10
C ALA A 142 -1.45 9.12 -6.31
N ILE A 143 -0.99 9.91 -5.32
CA ILE A 143 -1.84 10.83 -4.55
C ILE A 143 -2.45 11.89 -5.48
N PHE A 144 -1.64 12.49 -6.36
CA PHE A 144 -2.12 13.48 -7.32
C PHE A 144 -3.23 12.90 -8.21
N LEU A 145 -3.05 11.69 -8.75
CA LEU A 145 -4.05 11.02 -9.58
C LEU A 145 -5.32 10.67 -8.78
N GLN A 146 -5.20 10.25 -7.52
CA GLN A 146 -6.37 9.99 -6.67
C GLN A 146 -7.18 11.27 -6.43
N VAL A 147 -6.51 12.39 -6.16
CA VAL A 147 -7.19 13.67 -5.89
C VAL A 147 -7.81 14.30 -7.15
N THR A 148 -7.25 14.06 -8.33
CA THR A 148 -7.68 14.76 -9.57
C THR A 148 -8.57 13.94 -10.48
N VAL A 149 -8.46 12.61 -10.44
CA VAL A 149 -9.17 11.70 -11.38
C VAL A 149 -10.22 10.86 -10.67
N VAL A 150 -10.10 10.64 -9.35
CA VAL A 150 -10.94 9.70 -8.61
C VAL A 150 -11.98 10.42 -7.73
N PHE A 151 -11.53 11.35 -6.89
CA PHE A 151 -12.38 12.16 -6.01
C PHE A 151 -12.70 13.51 -6.65
#